data_AF-A0A7Y6PY73-F1
#
_entry.id   AF-A0A7Y6PY73-F1
#
_cell.length_a   1.000
_cell.length_b   1.000
_cell.length_c   1.000
_cell.angle_alpha   90.00
_cell.angle_beta   90.00
_cell.angle_gamma   90.00
#
_symmetry.space_group_name_H-M   'P 1'
#
loop_
_entity.id
_entity.type
_entity.pdbx_description
1 polymer ?
#
loop_
_entity_poly.entity_id
_entity_poly.type
_entity_poly.pdbx_seq_one_letter_code
_entity_poly.pdbx_strand_id
1 'polypeptide(L)'
;MAPVAPLGRDRAIDLLEKGNLPIVFGSPHPHIAIVEENGRFRIRKLVIDPAEAERARAESMAMRGLWMPEQYYALGKPTGEIFVEAATARDLVIAMKAMTWPTDW
;
A
#
# COMPACT_ATOMS: atom_id res chain seq x y z
N MET A 1 4.91 -17.93 5.41
CA MET A 1 5.23 -16.85 4.46
C MET A 1 6.56 -16.24 4.87
N ALA A 2 7.48 -16.01 3.92
CA ALA A 2 8.68 -15.23 4.19
C ALA A 2 8.30 -13.74 4.23
N PRO A 3 8.81 -12.95 5.19
CA PRO A 3 8.52 -11.52 5.27
C PRO A 3 8.87 -10.82 3.96
N VAL A 4 8.02 -9.87 3.52
CA VAL A 4 8.37 -8.98 2.41
C VAL A 4 9.37 -7.97 2.94
N ALA A 5 10.47 -7.76 2.21
CA ALA A 5 11.42 -6.71 2.57
C ALA A 5 10.75 -5.32 2.45
N PRO A 6 11.08 -4.36 3.32
CA PRO A 6 10.65 -2.98 3.13
C PRO A 6 11.12 -2.48 1.76
N LEU A 7 10.26 -1.72 1.08
CA LEU A 7 10.54 -1.16 -0.25
C LEU A 7 11.67 -0.13 -0.17
N GLY A 8 11.66 0.68 0.88
CA GLY A 8 12.59 1.78 1.09
C GLY A 8 12.24 3.02 0.27
N ARG A 9 12.61 4.18 0.80
CA ARG A 9 12.32 5.50 0.23
C ARG A 9 12.76 5.64 -1.22
N ASP A 10 14.02 5.33 -1.51
CA ASP A 10 14.61 5.65 -2.81
C ASP A 10 13.99 4.81 -3.93
N ARG A 11 13.61 3.56 -3.63
CA ARG A 11 12.87 2.71 -4.56
C ARG A 11 11.42 3.18 -4.73
N ALA A 12 10.76 3.62 -3.67
CA ALA A 12 9.43 4.22 -3.77
C ALA A 12 9.42 5.48 -4.66
N ILE A 13 10.43 6.33 -4.53
CA ILE A 13 10.62 7.52 -5.38
C ILE A 13 10.81 7.11 -6.84
N ASP A 14 11.70 6.17 -7.13
CA ASP A 14 11.94 5.69 -8.51
C ASP A 14 10.66 5.14 -9.17
N LEU A 15 9.84 4.41 -8.41
CA LEU A 15 8.55 3.90 -8.92
C LEU A 15 7.53 5.02 -9.15
N LEU A 16 7.49 6.01 -8.27
CA LEU A 16 6.62 7.19 -8.41
C LEU A 16 7.00 8.02 -9.64
N GLU A 17 8.29 8.28 -9.85
CA GLU A 17 8.81 9.03 -11.00
C GLU A 17 8.55 8.31 -12.33
N LYS A 18 8.48 6.97 -12.32
CA LYS A 18 8.10 6.14 -13.46
C LYS A 18 6.58 6.09 -13.71
N GLY A 19 5.76 6.67 -12.83
CA GLY A 19 4.30 6.65 -12.95
C GLY A 19 3.65 5.30 -12.64
N ASN A 20 4.32 4.42 -11.88
CA ASN A 20 3.82 3.07 -11.56
C ASN A 20 2.84 3.06 -10.38
N LEU A 21 1.74 3.81 -10.48
CA LEU A 21 0.71 3.88 -9.45
C LEU A 21 -0.43 2.87 -9.70
N PRO A 22 -1.04 2.30 -8.65
CA PRO A 22 -0.71 2.47 -7.23
C PRO A 22 0.54 1.67 -6.82
N ILE A 23 1.35 2.20 -5.91
CA ILE A 23 2.51 1.50 -5.33
C ILE A 23 2.12 1.00 -3.95
N VAL A 24 2.07 -0.32 -3.76
CA VAL A 24 1.73 -0.95 -2.48
C VAL A 24 2.97 -1.57 -1.86
N PHE A 25 3.24 -1.27 -0.59
CA PHE A 25 4.43 -1.72 0.12
C PHE A 25 4.22 -1.78 1.64
N GLY A 26 5.26 -2.22 2.35
CA GLY A 26 5.27 -2.41 3.80
C GLY A 26 5.78 -3.81 4.18
N SER A 27 6.44 -3.88 5.33
CA SER A 27 7.02 -5.09 5.91
C SER A 27 6.43 -5.35 7.30
N PRO A 28 6.22 -6.62 7.72
CA PRO A 28 6.41 -7.86 6.95
C PRO A 28 5.32 -8.08 5.88
N HIS A 29 4.27 -7.25 5.90
CA HIS A 29 3.13 -7.31 4.98
C HIS A 29 2.78 -5.92 4.46
N PRO A 30 2.22 -5.80 3.25
CA PRO A 30 1.84 -4.52 2.71
C PRO A 30 0.78 -3.84 3.56
N HIS A 31 1.05 -2.60 3.93
CA HIS A 31 0.16 -1.79 4.77
C HIS A 31 0.18 -0.30 4.40
N ILE A 32 0.98 0.09 3.40
CA ILE A 32 1.08 1.46 2.87
C ILE A 32 0.84 1.42 1.37
N ALA A 33 0.25 2.49 0.85
CA ALA A 33 0.12 2.73 -0.57
C ALA A 33 0.48 4.18 -0.94
N ILE A 34 1.13 4.35 -2.09
CA ILE A 34 1.18 5.63 -2.81
C ILE A 34 0.15 5.58 -3.92
N VAL A 35 -0.76 6.55 -3.96
CA VAL A 35 -1.87 6.61 -4.90
C VAL A 35 -2.05 8.02 -5.47
N GLU A 36 -2.62 8.09 -6.66
CA GLU A 36 -3.16 9.34 -7.22
C GLU A 36 -4.70 9.28 -7.13
N GLU A 37 -5.29 10.20 -6.37
CA GLU A 37 -6.73 10.29 -6.15
C GLU A 37 -7.19 11.74 -6.31
N ASN A 38 -8.19 11.99 -7.14
CA ASN A 38 -8.74 13.33 -7.39
C ASN A 38 -7.65 14.35 -7.81
N GLY A 39 -6.68 13.92 -8.63
CA GLY A 39 -5.57 14.76 -9.08
C GLY A 39 -4.54 15.12 -8.00
N ARG A 40 -4.53 14.40 -6.87
CA ARG A 40 -3.56 14.56 -5.79
C ARG A 40 -2.83 13.26 -5.51
N PHE A 41 -1.55 13.37 -5.19
CA PHE A 41 -0.70 12.24 -4.84
C PHE A 41 -0.67 12.09 -3.32
N ARG A 42 -0.87 10.87 -2.82
CA ARG A 42 -0.97 10.59 -1.39
C ARG A 42 -0.19 9.35 -1.00
N ILE A 43 0.48 9.42 0.15
CA ILE A 43 0.97 8.24 0.88
C ILE A 43 -0.05 7.94 1.97
N ARG A 44 -0.62 6.74 1.96
CA ARG A 44 -1.73 6.38 2.83
C ARG A 44 -1.61 4.98 3.39
N LYS A 45 -2.24 4.76 4.54
CA LYS A 45 -2.38 3.44 5.13
C LYS A 45 -3.41 2.62 4.35
N LEU A 46 -3.08 1.36 4.08
CA LEU A 46 -4.02 0.35 3.60
C LEU A 46 -4.90 -0.12 4.76
N VAL A 47 -6.20 -0.14 4.54
CA VAL A 47 -7.20 -0.65 5.47
C VAL A 47 -7.91 -1.82 4.81
N ILE A 48 -8.00 -2.92 5.54
CA ILE A 48 -8.75 -4.10 5.14
C ILE A 48 -10.02 -4.10 5.97
N ASP A 49 -11.17 -4.13 5.31
CA ASP A 49 -12.47 -4.27 5.99
C ASP A 49 -12.60 -5.73 6.49
N PRO A 50 -12.74 -5.95 7.81
CA PRO A 50 -12.87 -7.30 8.37
C PRO A 50 -14.07 -8.09 7.82
N ALA A 51 -15.19 -7.42 7.53
CA ALA A 51 -16.39 -8.08 7.01
C ALA A 51 -16.24 -8.46 5.53
N GLU A 52 -15.51 -7.68 4.75
CA GLU A 52 -15.13 -8.04 3.38
C GLU A 52 -14.12 -9.19 3.37
N ALA A 53 -13.11 -9.14 4.23
CA ALA A 53 -12.12 -10.19 4.35
C ALA A 53 -12.73 -11.53 4.76
N GLU A 54 -13.66 -11.54 5.71
CA GLU A 54 -14.32 -12.79 6.12
C GLU A 54 -15.21 -13.37 5.02
N ARG A 55 -15.93 -12.52 4.28
CA ARG A 55 -16.72 -12.98 3.11
C ARG A 55 -15.82 -13.57 2.03
N ALA A 56 -14.73 -12.88 1.67
CA ALA A 56 -13.77 -13.36 0.68
C ALA A 56 -13.10 -14.66 1.11
N ARG A 57 -12.78 -14.79 2.41
CA ARG A 57 -12.25 -16.03 3.00
C ARG A 57 -13.26 -17.17 2.86
N ALA A 58 -14.51 -16.95 3.26
CA ALA A 58 -15.56 -17.97 3.18
C ALA A 58 -15.80 -18.42 1.73
N GLU A 59 -15.85 -17.48 0.78
CA GLU A 59 -15.99 -17.76 -0.64
C GLU A 59 -14.80 -18.56 -1.19
N SER A 60 -13.57 -18.14 -0.90
CA SER A 60 -12.36 -18.84 -1.35
C SER A 60 -12.27 -20.26 -0.79
N MET A 61 -12.63 -20.44 0.48
CA MET A 61 -12.71 -21.76 1.11
C MET A 61 -13.80 -22.63 0.47
N ALA A 62 -14.96 -22.07 0.13
CA ALA A 62 -16.03 -22.81 -0.54
C ALA A 62 -15.66 -23.21 -1.99
N MET A 63 -14.99 -22.33 -2.74
CA MET A 63 -14.66 -22.57 -4.15
C MET A 63 -13.38 -23.39 -4.37
N ARG A 64 -12.36 -23.16 -3.53
CA ARG A 64 -11.00 -23.69 -3.74
C ARG A 64 -10.46 -24.49 -2.55
N GLY A 65 -11.17 -24.51 -1.43
CA GLY A 65 -10.71 -25.18 -0.20
C GLY A 65 -9.47 -24.56 0.43
N LEU A 66 -9.09 -23.35 0.03
CA LEU A 66 -7.87 -22.70 0.48
C LEU A 66 -8.06 -21.19 0.68
N TRP A 67 -7.30 -20.65 1.61
CA TRP A 67 -7.17 -19.22 1.87
C TRP A 67 -5.72 -18.92 2.23
N MET A 68 -5.06 -18.10 1.41
CA MET A 68 -3.68 -17.67 1.62
C MET A 68 -3.63 -16.22 2.11
N PRO A 69 -2.64 -15.83 2.94
CA PRO A 69 -2.51 -14.46 3.42
C PRO A 69 -2.45 -13.40 2.31
N GLU A 70 -1.88 -13.74 1.15
CA GLU A 70 -1.84 -12.89 -0.05
C GLU A 70 -3.24 -12.45 -0.49
N GLN A 71 -4.22 -13.35 -0.36
CA GLN A 71 -5.62 -13.04 -0.68
C GLN A 71 -6.22 -12.06 0.32
N TYR A 72 -5.78 -12.07 1.58
CA TYR A 72 -6.19 -11.09 2.58
C TYR A 72 -5.58 -9.71 2.28
N TYR A 73 -4.27 -9.64 2.03
CA TYR A 73 -3.59 -8.36 1.76
C TYR A 73 -4.03 -7.72 0.45
N ALA A 74 -4.43 -8.52 -0.55
CA ALA A 74 -5.00 -8.01 -1.80
C ALA A 74 -6.31 -7.22 -1.60
N LEU A 75 -6.99 -7.38 -0.47
CA LEU A 75 -8.19 -6.62 -0.12
C LEU A 75 -7.88 -5.23 0.47
N GLY A 76 -6.61 -4.90 0.68
CA GLY A 76 -6.19 -3.62 1.24
C GLY A 76 -6.63 -2.44 0.36
N LYS A 77 -7.43 -1.55 0.92
CA LYS A 77 -7.88 -0.32 0.27
C LYS A 77 -7.08 0.88 0.82
N PRO A 78 -6.63 1.83 -0.01
CA PRO A 78 -5.86 3.01 0.41
C PRO A 78 -6.74 4.08 1.08
N THR A 79 -7.66 3.68 1.95
CA THR A 79 -8.67 4.53 2.60
C THR A 79 -8.27 4.95 4.01
N GLY A 80 -7.16 4.45 4.52
CA GLY A 80 -6.67 4.78 5.85
C GLY A 80 -6.07 6.19 5.97
N GLU A 81 -5.35 6.39 7.07
CA GLU A 81 -4.64 7.63 7.39
C GLU A 81 -3.79 8.12 6.21
N ILE A 82 -3.78 9.44 6.00
CA ILE A 82 -2.91 10.11 5.03
C ILE A 82 -1.66 10.56 5.78
N PHE A 83 -0.50 10.05 5.37
CA PHE A 83 0.79 10.46 5.94
C PHE A 83 1.35 11.68 5.24
N VAL A 84 1.18 11.74 3.91
CA VAL A 84 1.62 12.86 3.07
C VAL A 84 0.62 13.03 1.93
N GLU A 85 0.30 14.28 1.60
CA GLU A 85 -0.47 14.66 0.41
C GLU A 85 0.28 15.75 -0.36
N ALA A 86 0.26 15.67 -1.69
CA ALA A 86 0.86 16.66 -2.56
C ALA A 86 0.02 16.86 -3.84
N ALA A 87 0.12 18.05 -4.44
CA ALA A 87 -0.59 18.38 -5.68
C ALA A 87 0.05 17.76 -6.92
N THR A 88 1.37 17.50 -6.88
CA THR A 88 2.10 16.90 -8.00
C THR A 88 3.01 15.77 -7.51
N ALA A 89 3.38 14.85 -8.42
CA ALA A 89 4.35 13.80 -8.11
C ALA A 89 5.70 14.40 -7.65
N ARG A 90 6.11 15.53 -8.23
CA ARG A 90 7.35 16.22 -7.85
C ARG A 90 7.29 16.73 -6.41
N ASP A 91 6.18 17.35 -6.03
CA ASP A 91 5.98 17.85 -4.66
C ASP A 91 5.95 16.68 -3.67
N LEU A 92 5.36 15.55 -4.08
CA LEU A 92 5.38 14.33 -3.25
C LEU A 92 6.81 13.81 -3.05
N VAL A 93 7.64 13.77 -4.10
CA VAL A 93 9.05 13.37 -3.99
C VAL A 93 9.82 14.29 -3.04
N ILE A 94 9.59 15.60 -3.09
CA ILE A 94 10.20 16.55 -2.16
C ILE A 94 9.80 16.22 -0.72
N ALA A 95 8.51 15.98 -0.47
CA ALA A 95 8.02 15.62 0.85
C ALA A 95 8.59 14.26 1.34
N MET A 96 8.66 13.25 0.47
CA MET A 96 9.26 11.94 0.77
C MET A 96 10.73 12.05 1.19
N LYS A 97 11.49 12.96 0.56
CA LYS A 97 12.90 13.20 0.91
C LYS A 97 13.07 13.94 2.24
N ALA A 98 12.11 14.79 2.59
CA ALA A 98 12.14 15.60 3.82
C ALA A 98 11.60 14.88 5.06
N MET A 99 10.72 13.88 4.88
CA MET A 99 10.14 13.14 5.99
C MET A 99 11.07 12.06 6.55
N THR A 100 10.87 11.72 7.82
CA THR A 100 11.46 10.50 8.40
C THR A 100 10.78 9.29 7.78
N TRP A 101 11.56 8.42 7.14
CA TRP A 101 11.07 7.20 6.51
C TRP A 101 11.05 6.06 7.54
N PRO A 102 9.90 5.42 7.81
CA PRO A 102 9.83 4.27 8.71
C PRO A 102 10.65 3.08 8.18
N THR A 103 11.22 2.28 9.08
CA THR A 103 12.12 1.16 8.70
C THR A 103 11.39 -0.02 8.09
N ASP A 104 10.08 -0.08 8.27
CA ASP A 104 9.17 -1.11 7.76
C ASP A 104 8.48 -0.70 6.45
N TRP A 105 8.86 0.44 5.86
CA TRP A 105 8.31 0.97 4.60
C TRP A 105 9.20 0.70 3.40
#